data_AF-A0A2E8AHF6-F1
#
_entry.id   AF-A0A2E8AHF6-F1
#
_cell.length_a   1.000
_cell.length_b   1.000
_cell.length_c   1.000
_cell.angle_alpha   90.00
_cell.angle_beta   90.00
_cell.angle_gamma   90.00
#
_symmetry.space_group_name_H-M   'P 1'
#
loop_
_entity.id
_entity.type
_entity.pdbx_description
1 polymer ?
#
loop_
_entity_poly.entity_id
_entity_poly.type
_entity_poly.pdbx_seq_one_letter_code
_entity_poly.pdbx_strand_id
1 'polypeptide(L)'
;MDISDMRRDFESEGLERDALDDNPVRQFQAWFEDAREAGILEPNAMSLATSGGDGMPDIRTVLLKYFDDAGFVFYTNYGSRKAHEL
;
A
#
# COMPACT_ATOMS: atom_id res chain seq x y z
N MET A 1 -16.04 29.69 1.68
CA MET A 1 -16.35 28.43 0.98
C MET A 1 -16.30 27.36 2.05
N ASP A 2 -17.46 26.83 2.42
CA ASP A 2 -17.57 25.75 3.40
C ASP A 2 -17.26 24.43 2.67
N ILE A 3 -16.31 23.66 3.21
CA ILE A 3 -15.84 22.39 2.63
C ILE A 3 -16.21 21.19 3.51
N SER A 4 -17.06 21.41 4.52
CA SER A 4 -17.49 20.37 5.47
C SER A 4 -18.16 19.18 4.77
N ASP A 5 -18.84 19.44 3.64
CA ASP A 5 -19.51 18.42 2.81
C ASP A 5 -18.53 17.52 2.03
N MET A 6 -17.21 17.82 2.03
CA MET A 6 -16.19 16.95 1.43
C MET A 6 -15.82 15.76 2.32
N ARG A 7 -16.30 15.74 3.58
CA ARG A 7 -16.07 14.65 4.51
C ARG A 7 -16.82 13.42 4.01
N ARG A 8 -16.07 12.39 3.61
CA ARG A 8 -16.62 11.06 3.38
C ARG A 8 -16.90 10.41 4.73
N ASP A 9 -18.12 9.95 4.92
CA ASP A 9 -18.44 9.05 6.01
C ASP A 9 -17.93 7.66 5.65
N PHE A 10 -17.08 7.10 6.51
CA PHE A 10 -16.51 5.77 6.36
C PHE A 10 -17.48 4.74 6.95
N GLU A 11 -18.65 4.59 6.33
CA GLU A 11 -19.66 3.60 6.71
C GLU A 11 -19.36 2.22 6.11
N SER A 12 -18.16 1.68 6.36
CA SER A 12 -17.83 0.30 6.00
C SER A 12 -18.06 -0.64 7.19
N GLU A 13 -18.18 -1.93 6.89
CA GLU A 13 -18.04 -2.96 7.93
C GLU A 13 -16.71 -2.75 8.67
N GLY A 14 -16.75 -2.93 10.00
CA GLY A 14 -15.58 -2.79 10.85
C GLY A 14 -14.58 -3.92 10.63
N LEU A 15 -13.35 -3.72 11.11
CA LEU A 15 -12.33 -4.74 11.08
C LEU A 15 -12.22 -5.42 12.44
N GLU A 16 -12.68 -6.67 12.53
CA GLU A 16 -12.58 -7.50 13.73
C GLU A 16 -11.40 -8.47 13.63
N ARG A 17 -10.68 -8.69 14.74
CA ARG A 17 -9.50 -9.58 14.74
C ARG A 17 -9.84 -11.01 14.34
N ASP A 18 -10.99 -11.51 14.79
CA ASP A 18 -11.41 -12.90 14.54
C ASP A 18 -11.83 -13.12 13.07
N ALA A 19 -11.96 -12.06 12.28
CA ALA A 19 -12.24 -12.13 10.85
C ALA A 19 -10.97 -12.07 9.97
N LEU A 20 -9.79 -11.94 10.58
CA LEU A 20 -8.52 -11.87 9.87
C LEU A 20 -7.92 -13.26 9.66
N ASP A 21 -7.25 -13.47 8.52
CA ASP A 21 -6.37 -14.62 8.30
C ASP A 21 -5.12 -14.49 9.20
N ASP A 22 -4.75 -15.58 9.86
CA ASP A 22 -3.55 -15.65 10.71
C ASP A 22 -2.26 -15.42 9.90
N ASN A 23 -2.28 -15.69 8.59
CA ASN A 23 -1.19 -15.37 7.68
C ASN A 23 -1.41 -13.96 7.07
N PRO A 24 -0.55 -12.97 7.37
CA PRO A 24 -0.72 -11.61 6.90
C PRO A 24 -0.61 -11.46 5.37
N VAL A 25 0.14 -12.34 4.69
CA VAL A 25 0.26 -12.33 3.23
C VAL A 25 -1.02 -12.84 2.58
N ARG A 26 -1.66 -13.87 3.16
CA ARG A 26 -3.00 -14.32 2.72
C ARG A 26 -4.06 -13.26 2.99
N GLN A 27 -4.00 -12.59 4.14
CA GLN A 27 -4.89 -11.48 4.44
C GLN A 27 -4.74 -10.34 3.42
N PHE A 28 -3.50 -9.98 3.08
CA PHE A 28 -3.23 -9.00 2.03
C PHE A 28 -3.79 -9.46 0.67
N GLN A 29 -3.60 -10.74 0.30
CA GLN A 29 -4.11 -11.29 -0.95
C GLN A 29 -5.64 -11.16 -1.04
N ALA A 30 -6.37 -11.46 0.05
CA ALA A 30 -7.82 -11.30 0.11
C ALA A 30 -8.22 -9.84 -0.17
N TRP A 31 -7.64 -8.88 0.53
CA TRP A 31 -7.93 -7.45 0.32
C TRP A 31 -7.52 -6.94 -1.06
N PHE A 32 -6.42 -7.46 -1.62
CA PHE A 32 -5.98 -7.10 -2.96
C PHE A 32 -6.98 -7.57 -4.02
N GLU A 33 -7.52 -8.78 -3.88
CA GLU A 33 -8.58 -9.30 -4.74
C GLU A 33 -9.88 -8.51 -4.56
N ASP A 34 -10.28 -8.18 -3.33
CA ASP A 34 -11.46 -7.35 -3.07
C ASP A 34 -11.35 -5.99 -3.79
N ALA A 35 -10.19 -5.33 -3.72
CA ALA A 35 -9.93 -4.07 -4.40
C ALA A 35 -9.98 -4.22 -5.93
N ARG A 36 -9.46 -5.33 -6.46
CA ARG A 36 -9.51 -5.65 -7.89
C ARG A 36 -10.95 -5.87 -8.36
N GLU A 37 -11.74 -6.64 -7.60
CA GLU A 37 -13.14 -6.94 -7.91
C GLU A 37 -14.05 -5.72 -7.78
N ALA A 38 -13.77 -4.84 -6.82
CA ALA A 38 -14.43 -3.54 -6.67
C ALA A 38 -14.09 -2.53 -7.79
N GLY A 39 -13.15 -2.86 -8.69
CA GLY A 39 -12.75 -2.00 -9.80
C GLY A 39 -11.99 -0.75 -9.36
N ILE A 40 -11.28 -0.82 -8.22
CA ILE A 40 -10.42 0.27 -7.76
C ILE A 40 -9.32 0.50 -8.81
N LEU A 41 -9.06 1.78 -9.11
CA LEU A 41 -8.02 2.15 -10.05
C LEU A 41 -6.63 1.88 -9.44
N GLU A 42 -5.77 1.17 -10.18
CA GLU A 42 -4.39 0.85 -9.79
C GLU A 42 -4.27 0.27 -8.36
N PRO A 43 -4.92 -0.86 -8.04
CA PRO A 43 -4.94 -1.42 -6.68
C PRO A 43 -3.55 -1.91 -6.22
N ASN A 44 -2.60 -2.04 -7.15
CA ASN A 44 -1.21 -2.37 -6.90
C ASN A 44 -0.30 -1.15 -6.75
N ALA A 45 -0.82 0.08 -6.83
CA ALA A 45 -0.05 1.28 -6.52
C ALA A 45 0.16 1.41 -5.01
N MET A 46 1.41 1.63 -4.61
CA MET A 46 1.81 1.75 -3.21
C MET A 46 2.63 3.02 -3.00
N SER A 47 2.49 3.66 -1.84
CA SER A 47 3.39 4.73 -1.41
C SER A 47 4.59 4.12 -0.69
N LEU A 48 5.77 4.24 -1.29
CA LEU A 48 7.02 3.75 -0.71
C LEU A 48 7.75 4.91 -0.02
N ALA A 49 8.03 4.79 1.27
CA ALA A 49 8.92 5.67 2.00
C ALA A 49 10.31 5.03 2.11
N THR A 50 11.36 5.81 1.85
CA THR A 50 12.76 5.41 2.09
C THR A 50 13.46 6.56 2.81
N SER A 51 14.57 6.26 3.48
CA SER A 51 15.37 7.26 4.16
C SER A 51 16.83 6.85 4.14
N GLY A 52 17.72 7.81 3.86
CA GLY A 52 19.15 7.59 3.90
C GLY A 52 19.71 7.66 5.32
N GLY A 53 21.03 7.82 5.43
CA GLY A 53 21.71 7.92 6.73
C GLY A 53 21.36 9.17 7.55
N ASP A 54 20.67 10.15 6.97
CA ASP A 54 20.19 11.36 7.65
C ASP A 54 18.83 11.18 8.35
N GLY A 55 18.16 10.03 8.15
CA GLY A 55 16.86 9.74 8.76
C GLY A 55 15.70 10.57 8.19
N MET A 56 15.93 11.34 7.12
CA MET A 56 14.89 12.14 6.47
C MET A 56 14.13 11.28 5.46
N PRO A 57 12.79 11.12 5.59
CA PRO A 57 12.03 10.27 4.67
C PRO A 57 11.70 11.00 3.37
N ASP A 58 11.80 10.29 2.26
CA ASP A 58 11.23 10.67 0.97
C ASP A 58 10.15 9.65 0.58
N ILE A 59 9.03 10.13 0.02
CA ILE A 59 7.86 9.31 -0.33
C ILE A 59 7.49 9.48 -1.80
N ARG A 60 7.15 8.36 -2.46
CA ARG A 60 6.73 8.33 -3.86
C ARG A 60 5.89 7.09 -4.15
N THR A 61 5.09 7.16 -5.21
CA THR A 61 4.32 6.02 -5.69
C THR A 61 5.20 5.04 -6.47
N VAL A 62 5.07 3.75 -6.18
CA VAL A 62 5.62 2.63 -6.94
C VAL A 62 4.51 1.62 -7.24
N LEU A 63 4.76 0.71 -8.18
CA LEU A 63 3.82 -0.37 -8.50
C LEU A 63 4.33 -1.68 -7.92
N LEU A 64 3.51 -2.33 -7.09
CA LEU A 64 3.68 -3.71 -6.68
C LEU A 64 3.62 -4.61 -7.92
N LYS A 65 4.60 -5.52 -8.04
CA LYS A 65 4.71 -6.46 -9.16
C LYS A 65 4.48 -7.90 -8.75
N TYR A 66 4.87 -8.25 -7.53
CA TYR A 66 4.74 -9.59 -7.00
C TYR A 66 4.75 -9.53 -5.47
N PHE A 67 4.12 -10.50 -4.82
CA PHE A 67 4.23 -10.70 -3.39
C PHE A 67 4.09 -12.19 -3.07
N ASP A 68 4.79 -12.64 -2.04
CA ASP A 68 4.74 -14.00 -1.50
C ASP A 68 5.09 -13.98 0.00
N ASP A 69 5.31 -15.17 0.57
CA ASP A 69 5.70 -15.31 1.98
C ASP A 69 7.04 -14.62 2.32
N ALA A 70 7.87 -14.26 1.33
CA ALA A 70 9.12 -13.52 1.51
C ALA A 70 8.92 -11.99 1.47
N GLY A 71 7.78 -11.50 0.99
CA GLY A 71 7.39 -10.10 1.06
C GLY A 71 6.91 -9.51 -0.26
N PHE A 72 7.12 -8.20 -0.43
CA PHE A 72 6.56 -7.41 -1.53
C PHE A 72 7.65 -6.96 -2.50
N VAL A 73 7.44 -7.15 -3.80
CA VAL A 73 8.42 -6.86 -4.85
C VAL A 73 7.93 -5.73 -5.75
N PHE A 74 8.79 -4.73 -5.94
CA PHE A 74 8.62 -3.66 -6.92
C PHE A 74 9.92 -3.47 -7.71
N TYR A 75 9.84 -2.88 -8.89
CA TYR A 75 11.00 -2.56 -9.71
C TYR A 75 11.20 -1.04 -9.78
N THR A 76 12.45 -0.61 -9.84
CA THR A 76 12.80 0.82 -9.94
C THR A 76 14.14 1.02 -10.66
N ASN A 77 14.52 2.28 -10.86
CA ASN A 77 15.83 2.65 -11.40
C ASN A 77 16.88 2.69 -10.28
N TYR A 78 17.97 1.93 -10.43
CA TYR A 78 19.06 1.87 -9.46
C TYR A 78 19.87 3.17 -9.32
N GLY A 79 19.80 4.09 -10.28
CA GLY A 79 20.38 5.44 -10.15
C GLY A 79 19.43 6.47 -9.50
N SER A 80 18.30 6.04 -8.96
CA SER A 80 17.33 6.95 -8.34
C SER A 80 17.63 7.17 -6.85
N ARG A 81 17.19 8.31 -6.31
CA ARG A 81 17.31 8.63 -4.88
C ARG A 81 16.91 7.47 -3.96
N LYS A 82 15.72 6.88 -4.15
CA LYS A 82 15.23 5.76 -3.32
C LYS A 82 16.16 4.53 -3.34
N ALA A 83 16.87 4.30 -4.45
CA ALA A 83 17.79 3.18 -4.56
C ALA A 83 19.13 3.46 -3.87
N HIS A 84 19.50 4.74 -3.71
CA HIS A 84 20.65 5.14 -2.89
C HIS A 84 20.33 5.19 -1.39
N GLU A 85 19.05 5.26 -1.03
CA GLU A 85 18.56 5.25 0.36
C GLU A 85 18.29 3.83 0.89
N LEU A 86 18.28 2.81 0.03
CA LEU A 86 18.09 1.39 0.36
C LEU A 86 19.45 0.65 0.40
#